data_AF-A0A843AZL2-F1
#
_entry.id   AF-A0A843AZL2-F1
#
_cell.length_a   1.000
_cell.length_b   1.000
_cell.length_c   1.000
_cell.angle_alpha   90.00
_cell.angle_beta   90.00
_cell.angle_gamma   90.00
#
_symmetry.space_group_name_H-M   'P 1'
#
loop_
_entity.id
_entity.type
_entity.pdbx_description
1 polymer ?
#
loop_
_entity_poly.entity_id
_entity_poly.type
_entity_poly.pdbx_seq_one_letter_code
_entity_poly.pdbx_strand_id
1 'polypeptide(L)'
;MDKDFRIWVEIAPRKRRCQRCEGDIGKGAMFVRMGNREASRAPCMCASCFEKVMDGLSEEYKGMRELVQPPEENRMEDLVGHGPHCFSCGLPPERCQCAREAYR
;
A
#
# COMPACT_ATOMS: atom_id res chain seq x y z
N MET A 1 -24.47 -0.83 -1.83
CA MET A 1 -23.74 -1.35 -3.02
C MET A 1 -22.75 -0.28 -3.41
N ASP A 2 -21.48 -0.50 -3.08
CA ASP A 2 -20.40 0.36 -3.54
C ASP A 2 -20.40 0.38 -5.06
N LYS A 3 -20.58 1.56 -5.64
CA LYS A 3 -20.49 1.74 -7.09
C LYS A 3 -19.03 1.49 -7.45
N ASP A 4 -18.76 0.48 -8.27
CA ASP A 4 -17.43 0.14 -8.78
C ASP A 4 -16.73 1.39 -9.35
N PHE A 5 -15.87 1.99 -8.54
CA PHE A 5 -15.04 3.09 -8.97
C PHE A 5 -13.86 2.52 -9.75
N ARG A 6 -13.75 2.87 -11.03
CA ARG A 6 -12.72 2.35 -11.92
C ARG A 6 -11.95 3.49 -12.55
N ILE A 7 -10.69 3.21 -12.90
CA ILE A 7 -9.84 4.06 -13.72
C ILE A 7 -9.53 3.29 -14.99
N TRP A 8 -9.67 3.92 -16.15
CA TRP A 8 -9.35 3.29 -17.43
C TRP A 8 -8.85 4.30 -18.45
N VAL A 9 -8.11 3.80 -19.43
CA VAL A 9 -7.49 4.59 -20.50
C VAL A 9 -8.25 4.38 -21.81
N GLU A 10 -8.50 5.45 -22.53
CA GLU A 10 -9.11 5.44 -23.86
C GLU A 10 -8.27 6.28 -24.84
N ILE A 11 -8.38 5.96 -26.13
CA ILE A 11 -7.86 6.80 -27.21
C ILE A 11 -8.97 7.75 -27.67
N ALA A 12 -8.69 9.04 -27.74
CA ALA A 12 -9.68 10.06 -28.08
C ALA A 12 -10.15 9.93 -29.55
N PRO A 13 -11.41 9.56 -29.83
CA PRO A 13 -11.90 9.46 -31.21
C PRO A 13 -12.10 10.83 -31.87
N ARG A 14 -12.16 11.89 -31.06
CA ARG A 14 -12.30 13.31 -31.43
C ARG A 14 -11.63 14.18 -30.37
N LYS A 15 -11.41 15.46 -30.65
CA LYS A 15 -10.91 16.42 -29.64
C LYS A 15 -11.77 16.37 -28.37
N ARG A 16 -11.12 16.30 -27.21
CA ARG A 16 -11.72 16.36 -25.88
C ARG A 16 -11.08 17.51 -25.08
N ARG A 17 -11.69 17.86 -23.96
CA ARG A 17 -11.14 18.82 -23.00
C ARG A 17 -10.82 18.09 -21.71
N CYS A 18 -9.61 18.30 -21.18
CA CYS A 18 -9.24 17.82 -19.85
C CYS A 18 -10.08 18.57 -18.81
N GLN A 19 -10.74 17.86 -17.89
CA GLN A 19 -11.51 18.49 -16.83
C GLN A 19 -10.66 19.13 -15.74
N ARG A 20 -9.37 18.78 -15.64
CA ARG A 20 -8.47 19.31 -14.61
C ARG A 20 -7.74 20.59 -15.04
N CYS A 21 -7.13 20.59 -16.21
CA CYS A 21 -6.37 21.76 -16.71
C CYS A 21 -7.09 22.56 -17.80
N GLU A 22 -8.32 22.15 -18.17
CA GLU A 22 -9.10 22.73 -19.28
C GLU A 22 -8.42 22.71 -20.66
N GLY A 23 -7.24 22.07 -20.77
CA GLY A 23 -6.50 21.93 -22.02
C GLY A 23 -7.13 20.95 -23.00
N ASP A 24 -6.76 21.11 -24.26
CA ASP A 24 -7.22 20.25 -25.35
C ASP A 24 -6.49 18.90 -25.38
N ILE A 25 -7.27 17.85 -25.57
CA ILE A 25 -6.80 16.48 -25.81
C ILE A 25 -7.07 16.18 -27.28
N GLY A 26 -5.99 16.05 -28.06
CA GLY A 26 -6.05 15.82 -29.50
C GLY A 26 -6.76 14.50 -29.87
N LYS A 27 -7.27 14.44 -31.11
CA LYS A 27 -7.75 13.16 -31.68
C LYS A 27 -6.57 12.18 -31.75
N GLY A 28 -6.78 10.94 -31.33
CA GLY A 28 -5.73 9.91 -31.27
C GLY A 28 -4.86 9.98 -30.01
N ALA A 29 -5.00 11.00 -29.17
CA ALA A 29 -4.29 11.06 -27.90
C ALA A 29 -4.95 10.14 -26.86
N MET A 30 -4.12 9.57 -25.98
CA MET A 30 -4.60 8.83 -24.81
C MET A 30 -5.12 9.80 -23.74
N PHE A 31 -6.19 9.40 -23.06
CA PHE A 31 -6.72 10.11 -21.92
C PHE A 31 -7.30 9.12 -20.91
N VAL A 32 -7.41 9.58 -19.66
CA VAL A 32 -7.87 8.77 -18.54
C VAL A 32 -9.31 9.15 -18.20
N ARG A 33 -10.11 8.13 -17.89
CA ARG A 33 -11.43 8.26 -17.27
C ARG A 33 -11.41 7.65 -15.88
N MET A 34 -12.20 8.24 -15.00
CA MET A 34 -12.33 7.81 -13.62
C MET A 34 -13.81 7.85 -13.22
N GLY A 35 -14.27 6.87 -12.47
CA GLY A 35 -15.63 6.81 -11.93
C GLY A 35 -16.34 5.51 -12.26
N ASN A 36 -17.68 5.55 -12.27
CA ASN A 36 -18.47 4.40 -12.66
C ASN A 36 -18.48 4.27 -14.20
N ARG A 37 -18.03 3.13 -14.71
CA ARG A 37 -17.95 2.84 -16.15
C ARG A 37 -19.34 2.79 -16.83
N GLU A 38 -20.38 2.48 -16.06
CA GLU A 38 -21.78 2.48 -16.54
C GLU A 38 -22.38 3.88 -16.59
N ALA A 39 -21.75 4.88 -15.94
CA ALA A 39 -22.20 6.25 -16.02
C ALA A 39 -21.89 6.84 -17.40
N SER A 40 -22.90 7.44 -18.01
CA SER A 40 -22.84 7.98 -19.39
C SER A 40 -21.78 9.07 -19.61
N ARG A 41 -21.24 9.68 -18.54
CA ARG A 41 -20.31 10.81 -18.60
C ARG A 41 -19.23 10.77 -17.52
N ALA A 42 -18.36 9.77 -17.57
CA ALA A 42 -17.15 9.82 -16.77
C ALA A 42 -16.28 11.06 -17.12
N PRO A 43 -15.64 11.71 -16.13
CA PRO A 43 -14.57 12.68 -16.31
C PRO A 43 -13.54 12.28 -17.36
N CYS A 44 -12.97 13.27 -18.06
CA CYS A 44 -11.84 13.08 -18.97
C CYS A 44 -10.63 13.84 -18.41
N MET A 45 -9.49 13.17 -18.28
CA MET A 45 -8.23 13.78 -17.80
C MET A 45 -7.11 13.49 -18.80
N CYS A 46 -6.31 14.50 -19.14
CA CYS A 46 -5.14 14.27 -20.00
C CYS A 46 -4.05 13.49 -19.24
N ALA A 47 -3.18 12.81 -19.98
CA ALA A 47 -2.10 11.99 -19.41
C ALA A 47 -1.23 12.78 -18.42
N SER A 48 -0.81 14.00 -18.79
CA SER A 48 0.03 14.84 -17.91
C SER A 48 -0.67 15.28 -16.62
N CYS A 49 -1.99 15.49 -16.64
CA CYS A 49 -2.73 15.77 -15.41
C CYS A 49 -2.86 14.53 -14.54
N PHE A 50 -3.03 13.36 -15.14
CA PHE A 50 -3.12 12.10 -14.44
C PHE A 50 -1.78 11.75 -13.76
N GLU A 51 -0.67 11.87 -14.48
CA GLU A 51 0.69 11.68 -13.96
C GLU A 51 0.93 12.52 -12.71
N LYS A 52 0.64 13.83 -12.75
CA LYS A 52 0.75 14.72 -11.57
C LYS A 52 -0.11 14.27 -10.38
N VAL A 53 -1.25 13.63 -10.61
CA VAL A 53 -2.07 13.08 -9.50
C VAL A 53 -1.34 11.90 -8.89
N MET A 54 -0.86 10.98 -9.72
CA MET A 54 -0.19 9.77 -9.28
C MET A 54 1.15 10.07 -8.59
N ASP A 55 1.87 11.08 -9.06
CA ASP A 55 3.09 11.57 -8.42
C ASP A 55 2.78 12.13 -7.03
N GLY A 56 1.75 12.99 -6.90
CA GLY A 56 1.33 13.51 -5.60
C GLY A 56 0.96 12.41 -4.60
N LEU A 57 0.17 11.42 -5.04
CA LEU A 57 -0.18 10.26 -4.21
C LEU A 57 1.04 9.41 -3.83
N SER A 58 2.01 9.29 -4.73
CA SER A 58 3.24 8.53 -4.48
C SER A 58 4.11 9.22 -3.43
N GLU A 59 4.24 10.54 -3.48
CA GLU A 59 4.98 11.31 -2.48
C GLU A 59 4.29 11.29 -1.11
N GLU A 60 2.96 11.44 -1.06
CA GLU A 60 2.20 11.29 0.18
C GLU A 60 2.38 9.89 0.80
N TYR A 61 2.34 8.85 -0.03
CA TYR A 61 2.58 7.47 0.43
C TYR A 61 3.99 7.27 0.96
N LYS A 62 5.02 7.82 0.29
CA LYS A 62 6.40 7.76 0.79
C LYS A 62 6.55 8.47 2.12
N GLY A 63 6.01 9.68 2.26
CA GLY A 63 6.03 10.42 3.53
C GLY A 63 5.32 9.66 4.66
N MET A 64 4.19 9.02 4.39
CA MET A 64 3.54 8.14 5.36
C MET A 64 4.37 6.90 5.69
N ARG A 65 5.02 6.27 4.70
CA ARG A 65 5.89 5.12 4.94
C ARG A 65 7.09 5.49 5.82
N GLU A 66 7.67 6.67 5.64
CA GLU A 66 8.76 7.20 6.47
C GLU A 66 8.28 7.46 7.91
N LEU A 67 7.05 7.96 8.09
CA LEU A 67 6.44 8.17 9.41
C LEU A 67 6.01 6.86 10.10
N VAL A 68 5.75 5.82 9.33
CA VAL A 68 5.34 4.49 9.80
C VAL A 68 6.51 3.50 9.77
N GLN A 69 7.75 3.95 9.54
CA GLN A 69 8.90 3.07 9.77
C GLN A 69 8.85 2.64 11.24
N PRO A 70 8.68 1.33 11.54
CA PRO A 70 8.98 0.85 12.87
C PRO A 70 10.45 1.20 13.11
N PRO A 71 10.85 1.56 14.34
CA PRO A 71 12.24 1.88 14.62
C PRO A 71 13.12 0.71 14.17
N GLU A 72 13.84 0.89 13.07
CA GLU A 72 14.92 -0.03 12.70
C GLU A 72 16.04 0.21 13.71
N GLU A 73 16.57 -0.91 14.21
CA GLU A 73 17.71 -1.00 15.12
C GLU A 73 17.44 -0.61 16.59
N ASN A 74 16.95 -1.56 17.38
CA ASN A 74 17.50 -1.92 18.71
C ASN A 74 16.54 -2.85 19.48
N ARG A 75 16.51 -4.17 19.16
CA ARG A 75 16.18 -5.23 20.15
C ARG A 75 16.23 -6.70 19.71
N MET A 76 16.85 -7.03 18.57
CA MET A 76 17.12 -8.45 18.26
C MET A 76 18.51 -8.92 18.68
N GLU A 77 19.20 -8.19 19.56
CA GLU A 77 20.42 -8.68 20.23
C GLU A 77 20.14 -9.18 21.67
N ASP A 78 19.00 -8.84 22.28
CA ASP A 78 18.68 -9.26 23.66
C ASP A 78 18.06 -10.67 23.77
N LEU A 79 17.60 -11.23 22.64
CA LEU A 79 17.00 -12.58 22.60
C LEU A 79 18.03 -13.70 22.36
N VAL A 80 19.28 -13.37 22.06
CA VAL A 80 20.33 -14.35 21.74
C VAL A 80 21.17 -14.74 22.96
N GLY A 81 21.08 -14.00 24.07
CA GLY A 81 21.84 -14.27 25.31
C GLY A 81 21.21 -15.30 26.25
N HIS A 82 19.94 -15.66 26.04
CA HIS A 82 19.19 -16.55 26.93
C HIS A 82 18.80 -17.80 26.14
N GLY A 83 19.60 -18.86 26.28
CA GLY A 83 19.32 -20.17 25.69
C GLY A 83 17.92 -20.69 26.07
N PRO A 84 17.46 -21.82 25.52
CA PRO A 84 16.11 -22.32 25.78
C PRO A 84 15.87 -22.51 27.28
N HIS A 85 14.87 -21.85 27.86
CA HIS A 85 14.47 -22.04 29.26
C HIS A 85 13.14 -22.81 29.33
N CYS A 86 12.94 -23.55 30.40
CA CYS A 86 11.66 -24.22 30.64
C CYS A 86 10.55 -23.18 30.81
N PHE A 87 9.48 -23.29 30.03
CA PHE A 87 8.32 -22.39 30.14
C PHE A 87 7.68 -22.42 31.55
N SER A 88 7.75 -23.56 32.25
CA SER A 88 7.07 -23.73 33.54
C SER A 88 7.90 -23.26 34.74
N CYS A 89 9.23 -23.39 34.72
CA CYS A 89 10.08 -23.05 35.87
C CYS A 89 11.18 -22.04 35.56
N GLY A 90 11.33 -21.61 34.31
CA GLY A 90 12.33 -20.63 33.89
C GLY A 90 13.78 -21.12 33.97
N LEU A 91 14.02 -22.38 34.35
CA LEU A 91 15.37 -22.94 34.45
C LEU A 91 15.88 -23.39 33.06
N PRO A 92 17.21 -23.34 32.83
CA PRO A 92 17.81 -23.92 31.63
C PRO A 92 17.53 -25.44 31.57
N PRO A 93 17.63 -26.07 30.39
CA PRO A 93 17.14 -27.43 30.16
C PRO A 93 17.88 -28.45 31.04
N GLU A 94 19.17 -28.19 31.30
CA GLU A 94 20.06 -28.99 32.16
C GLU A 94 19.59 -29.07 33.62
N ARG A 95 18.81 -28.08 34.09
CA ARG A 95 18.34 -27.98 35.48
C ARG A 95 16.84 -28.21 35.63
N CYS A 96 16.10 -28.36 34.53
CA CYS A 96 14.66 -28.50 34.56
C CYS A 96 14.24 -29.93 34.95
N GLN A 97 13.35 -30.05 35.95
CA GLN A 97 12.72 -31.32 36.33
C GLN A 97 11.22 -31.40 35.97
N CYS A 98 10.62 -30.33 35.44
CA CYS A 98 9.17 -30.26 35.18
C CYS A 98 8.68 -31.40 34.27
N ALA A 99 9.47 -31.78 33.25
CA ALA A 99 9.13 -32.92 32.41
C ALA A 99 9.15 -34.24 33.19
N ARG A 100 10.12 -34.43 34.10
CA ARG A 100 10.24 -35.65 34.92
C ARG A 100 9.14 -35.74 35.99
N GLU A 101 8.71 -34.61 36.52
CA GLU A 101 7.60 -34.51 37.48
C GLU A 101 6.25 -34.77 36.82
N ALA A 102 6.06 -34.38 35.57
CA ALA A 102 4.81 -34.58 34.84
C ALA A 102 4.49 -36.05 34.50
N TYR A 103 5.50 -36.93 34.49
CA TYR A 103 5.36 -38.37 34.20
C TYR A 103 5.57 -39.25 35.43
N ARG A 104 5.50 -38.68 36.64
CA ARG A 104 5.59 -39.39 37.91
C ARG A 104 4.19 -39.59 38.50
#